data_AF-A0AAD9IP96-F1
#
_entry.id   AF-A0AAD9IP96-F1
#
_cell.length_a   1.000
_cell.length_b   1.000
_cell.length_c   1.000
_cell.angle_alpha   90.00
_cell.angle_beta   90.00
_cell.angle_gamma   90.00
#
_symmetry.space_group_name_H-M   'P 1'
#
loop_
_entity.id
_entity.type
_entity.pdbx_description
1 polymer ?
#
loop_
_entity_poly.entity_id
_entity_poly.type
_entity_poly.pdbx_seq_one_letter_code
_entity_poly.pdbx_strand_id
1 'polypeptide(L)'
;MATDQVIYLEKFIENVGAQIQDNVELGLKGKLGKEEAQDLLERIKADQKLLVQFAEEKVELATLGYNLVDQHLVGVERDISALASELQTSVDLAVGEALGDPGFGLGGLRYEDGAGRGGGLRRDYGLDGLESGRRTGGYSQSVSEDGRGTPSEAGRRSPAAWTRWAGRMRRPGGHIHKRRAASAAVHAATAAVAAMDEDEGADAFGTPAAPQGLAMPGAYSTPFIPGLEQAAEQPQAPGRLLSAQDIGPGLIGRRAELYWPDNNLWYLIEIRAVNLGARTASILYTTGEVEELDLDEIVKEGHLSLISTSRLGARA
;
A
#
# COMPACT_ATOMS: atom_id res chain seq x y z
N MET A 1 19.19 4.87 -6.05
CA MET A 1 19.46 4.37 -7.42
C MET A 1 18.25 3.71 -8.05
N ALA A 2 17.74 2.56 -7.57
CA ALA A 2 16.55 1.93 -8.18
C ALA A 2 15.28 2.81 -8.10
N THR A 3 15.10 3.53 -6.98
CA THR A 3 13.99 4.49 -6.81
C THR A 3 14.07 5.67 -7.77
N ASP A 4 15.27 6.18 -8.03
CA ASP A 4 15.49 7.36 -8.86
C ASP A 4 15.21 7.05 -10.34
N GLN A 5 15.53 5.83 -10.77
CA GLN A 5 15.18 5.34 -12.11
C GLN A 5 13.66 5.20 -12.30
N VAL A 6 12.94 4.66 -11.31
CA VAL A 6 11.48 4.53 -11.38
C VAL A 6 10.81 5.91 -11.46
N ILE A 7 11.25 6.87 -10.64
CA ILE A 7 10.74 8.25 -10.66
C ILE A 7 11.02 8.91 -12.01
N TYR A 8 12.21 8.71 -12.58
CA TYR A 8 12.54 9.23 -13.91
C TYR A 8 11.62 8.66 -15.00
N LEU A 9 11.37 7.35 -14.96
CA LEU A 9 10.47 6.68 -15.92
C LEU A 9 9.01 7.15 -15.80
N GLU A 10 8.53 7.43 -14.60
CA GLU A 10 7.19 8.00 -14.39
C GLU A 10 7.06 9.38 -15.02
N LYS A 11 8.01 10.29 -14.74
CA LYS A 11 8.02 11.62 -15.35
C LYS A 11 8.13 11.58 -16.86
N PHE A 12 8.92 10.66 -17.40
CA PHE A 12 9.05 10.49 -18.84
C PHE A 12 7.73 10.05 -19.49
N ILE A 13 7.04 9.07 -18.90
CA ILE A 13 5.74 8.59 -19.39
C ILE A 13 4.68 9.69 -19.34
N GLU A 14 4.63 10.47 -18.25
CA GLU A 14 3.73 11.63 -18.14
C GLU A 14 3.97 12.65 -19.25
N ASN A 15 5.24 12.96 -19.53
CA ASN A 15 5.60 13.91 -20.58
C ASN A 15 5.24 13.40 -21.99
N VAL A 16 5.51 12.13 -22.29
CA VAL A 16 5.11 11.51 -23.57
C VAL A 16 3.60 11.45 -23.69
N GLY A 17 2.89 11.12 -22.61
CA GLY A 17 1.42 11.11 -22.58
C GLY A 17 0.83 12.47 -22.90
N ALA A 18 1.36 13.54 -22.29
CA ALA A 18 0.95 14.92 -22.58
C ALA A 18 1.21 15.29 -24.05
N GLN A 19 2.38 14.93 -24.59
CA GLN A 19 2.71 15.19 -26.00
C GLN A 19 1.76 14.48 -26.97
N ILE A 20 1.37 13.23 -26.69
CA ILE A 20 0.39 12.51 -27.49
C ILE A 20 -0.97 13.22 -27.44
N GLN A 21 -1.41 13.65 -26.25
CA GLN A 21 -2.68 14.35 -26.09
C GLN A 21 -2.70 15.66 -26.89
N ASP A 22 -1.64 16.47 -26.80
CA ASP A 22 -1.50 17.71 -27.57
C ASP A 22 -1.56 17.46 -29.09
N ASN A 23 -0.88 16.42 -29.57
CA ASN A 23 -0.91 16.03 -30.98
C ASN A 23 -2.29 15.57 -31.43
N VAL A 24 -3.01 14.79 -30.61
CA VAL A 24 -4.38 14.36 -30.89
C VAL A 24 -5.32 15.57 -30.94
N GLU A 25 -5.21 16.51 -30.01
CA GLU A 25 -6.00 17.74 -30.02
C GLU A 25 -5.73 18.61 -31.25
N LEU A 26 -4.48 18.69 -31.70
CA LEU A 26 -4.12 19.38 -32.94
C LEU A 26 -4.78 18.71 -34.16
N GLY A 27 -4.76 17.37 -34.23
CA GLY A 27 -5.44 16.60 -35.26
C GLY A 27 -6.96 16.84 -35.29
N LEU A 28 -7.61 16.80 -34.12
CA LEU A 28 -9.06 16.99 -33.99
C LEU A 28 -9.54 18.39 -34.37
N LYS A 29 -8.68 19.42 -34.29
CA LYS A 29 -9.04 20.79 -34.70
C LYS A 29 -9.19 20.94 -36.22
N GLY A 30 -8.93 19.90 -37.02
CA GLY A 30 -9.31 19.82 -38.43
C GLY A 30 -8.60 20.82 -39.35
N LYS A 31 -7.47 21.38 -38.92
CA LYS A 31 -6.72 22.42 -39.65
C LYS A 31 -5.45 21.91 -40.35
N LEU A 32 -5.13 20.63 -40.22
CA LEU A 32 -3.90 20.05 -40.76
C LEU A 32 -4.11 19.59 -42.20
N GLY A 33 -3.11 19.85 -43.06
CA GLY A 33 -3.07 19.27 -44.40
C GLY A 33 -2.96 17.74 -44.34
N LYS A 34 -3.32 17.05 -45.44
CA LYS A 34 -3.26 15.57 -45.50
C LYS A 34 -1.86 15.02 -45.19
N GLU A 35 -0.82 15.70 -45.67
CA GLU A 35 0.58 15.32 -45.42
C GLU A 35 0.95 15.51 -43.93
N GLU A 36 0.59 16.65 -43.34
CA GLU A 36 0.86 16.93 -41.92
C GLU A 36 0.10 15.95 -40.99
N ALA A 37 -1.10 15.53 -41.38
CA ALA A 37 -1.87 14.52 -40.66
C ALA A 37 -1.20 13.13 -40.70
N GLN A 38 -0.57 12.76 -41.82
CA GLN A 38 0.18 11.51 -41.94
C GLN A 38 1.43 11.52 -41.06
N ASP A 39 2.21 12.61 -41.10
CA ASP A 39 3.39 12.78 -40.25
C ASP A 39 3.04 12.72 -38.76
N LEU A 40 1.93 13.36 -38.37
CA LEU A 40 1.44 13.34 -36.99
C LEU A 40 1.01 11.93 -36.56
N LEU A 41 0.37 11.16 -37.45
CA LEU A 41 -0.01 9.78 -37.19
C LEU A 41 1.21 8.86 -37.04
N GLU A 42 2.23 9.03 -37.89
CA GLU A 42 3.50 8.30 -37.74
C GLU A 42 4.19 8.61 -36.42
N ARG A 43 4.18 9.89 -35.99
CA ARG A 43 4.74 10.31 -34.71
C ARG A 43 3.97 9.72 -33.52
N ILE A 44 2.63 9.77 -33.53
CA ILE A 44 1.81 9.14 -32.48
C ILE A 44 2.10 7.64 -32.40
N LYS A 45 2.21 6.96 -33.55
CA LYS A 45 2.52 5.52 -33.60
C LYS A 45 3.90 5.22 -33.01
N ALA A 46 4.90 6.06 -33.28
CA ALA A 46 6.24 5.94 -32.69
C ALA A 46 6.19 6.14 -31.16
N ASP A 47 5.51 7.18 -30.69
CA ASP A 47 5.36 7.50 -29.26
C ASP A 47 4.60 6.37 -28.53
N GLN A 48 3.55 5.81 -29.13
CA GLN A 48 2.83 4.65 -28.60
C GLN A 48 3.72 3.41 -28.47
N LYS A 49 4.53 3.11 -29.49
CA LYS A 49 5.48 1.98 -29.44
C LYS A 49 6.48 2.16 -28.30
N LEU A 50 6.97 3.39 -28.09
CA LEU A 50 7.87 3.71 -27.00
C LEU A 50 7.21 3.52 -25.63
N LEU A 51 5.95 3.96 -25.46
CA LEU A 51 5.19 3.75 -24.22
C LEU A 51 5.01 2.27 -23.89
N VAL A 52 4.75 1.43 -24.89
CA VAL A 52 4.64 -0.03 -24.70
C VAL A 52 5.97 -0.61 -24.23
N GLN A 53 7.09 -0.25 -24.86
CA GLN A 53 8.42 -0.70 -24.44
C GLN A 53 8.73 -0.32 -22.98
N PHE A 54 8.43 0.92 -22.59
CA PHE A 54 8.62 1.35 -21.20
C PHE A 54 7.69 0.61 -20.21
N ALA A 55 6.48 0.27 -20.62
CA ALA A 55 5.58 -0.53 -19.79
C ALA A 55 6.14 -1.94 -19.58
N GLU A 56 6.70 -2.57 -20.63
CA GLU A 56 7.37 -3.87 -20.55
C GLU A 56 8.58 -3.82 -19.59
N GLU A 57 9.47 -2.83 -19.75
CA GLU A 57 10.62 -2.63 -18.86
C GLU A 57 10.21 -2.43 -17.39
N LYS A 58 9.13 -1.69 -17.13
CA LYS A 58 8.59 -1.52 -15.77
C LYS A 58 8.11 -2.84 -15.17
N VAL A 59 7.44 -3.68 -15.98
CA VAL A 59 6.98 -5.00 -15.53
C VAL A 59 8.17 -5.91 -15.24
N GLU A 60 9.21 -5.88 -16.08
CA GLU A 60 10.44 -6.64 -15.85
C GLU A 60 11.14 -6.21 -14.56
N LEU A 61 11.31 -4.90 -14.34
CA LEU A 61 11.91 -4.37 -13.11
C LEU A 61 11.10 -4.76 -11.86
N ALA A 62 9.77 -4.70 -11.93
CA ALA A 62 8.91 -5.14 -10.83
C ALA A 62 9.07 -6.64 -10.55
N THR A 63 9.17 -7.45 -11.61
CA THR A 63 9.38 -8.91 -11.51
C THR A 63 10.73 -9.23 -10.87
N LEU A 64 11.80 -8.54 -11.28
CA LEU A 64 13.12 -8.69 -10.66
C LEU A 64 13.11 -8.30 -9.18
N GLY A 65 12.45 -7.19 -8.83
CA GLY A 65 12.29 -6.76 -7.44
C GLY A 65 11.55 -7.79 -6.59
N TYR A 66 10.46 -8.37 -7.12
CA TYR A 66 9.71 -9.42 -6.45
C TYR A 66 10.57 -10.67 -6.21
N ASN A 67 11.28 -11.15 -7.24
CA ASN A 67 12.15 -12.31 -7.13
C ASN A 67 13.25 -12.12 -6.09
N LEU A 68 13.82 -10.91 -5.99
CA LEU A 68 14.83 -10.60 -4.99
C LEU A 68 14.24 -10.70 -3.57
N VAL A 69 13.07 -10.10 -3.34
CA VAL A 69 12.39 -10.19 -2.04
C VAL A 69 12.07 -11.63 -1.67
N ASP A 70 11.61 -12.43 -2.62
CA ASP A 70 11.29 -13.85 -2.42
C ASP A 70 12.55 -14.67 -2.02
N GLN A 71 13.68 -14.42 -2.70
CA GLN A 71 14.97 -15.02 -2.33
C GLN A 71 15.40 -14.66 -0.91
N HIS A 72 15.25 -13.39 -0.50
CA HIS A 72 15.57 -12.96 0.85
C HIS A 72 14.64 -13.58 1.90
N LEU A 73 13.34 -13.74 1.58
CA LEU A 73 12.38 -14.37 2.47
C LEU A 73 12.74 -15.84 2.72
N VAL A 74 13.05 -16.59 1.66
CA VAL A 74 13.53 -17.98 1.78
C VAL A 74 14.83 -18.07 2.58
N GLY A 75 15.74 -17.10 2.41
CA GLY A 75 16.96 -17.01 3.21
C GLY A 75 16.67 -16.82 4.70
N VAL A 76 15.79 -15.89 5.05
CA VAL A 76 15.39 -15.63 6.44
C VAL A 76 14.68 -16.83 7.06
N GLU A 77 13.81 -17.51 6.33
CA GLU A 77 13.16 -18.74 6.82
C GLU A 77 14.16 -19.86 7.11
N ARG A 78 15.20 -20.00 6.28
CA ARG A 78 16.29 -20.94 6.49
C ARG A 78 17.09 -20.59 7.75
N ASP A 79 17.42 -19.32 7.93
CA ASP A 79 18.17 -18.85 9.10
C ASP A 79 17.36 -19.06 10.39
N ILE A 80 16.06 -18.74 10.38
CA ILE A 80 15.15 -19.00 11.51
C ILE A 80 15.15 -20.49 11.86
N SER A 81 15.07 -21.37 10.86
CA SER A 81 15.06 -22.81 11.07
C SER A 81 16.38 -23.33 11.65
N ALA A 82 17.52 -22.76 11.22
CA ALA A 82 18.83 -23.09 11.75
C ALA A 82 19.02 -22.61 13.21
N LEU A 83 18.57 -21.39 13.51
CA LEU A 83 18.57 -20.86 14.88
C LEU A 83 17.67 -21.69 15.81
N ALA A 84 16.51 -22.13 15.32
CA ALA A 84 15.60 -22.97 16.09
C ALA A 84 16.22 -24.34 16.42
N SER A 85 16.96 -24.96 15.49
CA SER A 85 17.62 -26.24 15.72
C SER A 85 18.83 -26.11 16.66
N GLU A 86 19.58 -25.02 16.58
CA GLU A 86 20.66 -24.71 17.52
C GLU A 86 20.12 -24.50 18.94
N LEU A 87 19.03 -23.74 19.09
CA LEU A 87 18.36 -23.54 20.36
C LEU A 87 17.87 -24.88 20.95
N GLN A 88 17.24 -25.73 20.15
CA GLN A 88 16.79 -27.05 20.61
C GLN A 88 17.97 -27.90 21.10
N THR A 89 19.07 -27.92 20.35
CA THR A 89 20.29 -28.64 20.74
C THR A 89 20.88 -28.09 22.05
N SER A 90 20.88 -26.77 22.23
CA SER A 90 21.36 -26.13 23.45
C SER A 90 20.49 -26.47 24.68
N VAL A 91 19.17 -26.56 24.49
CA VAL A 91 18.22 -26.95 25.53
C VAL A 91 18.43 -28.42 25.92
N ASP A 92 18.58 -29.30 24.93
CA ASP A 92 18.80 -30.74 25.17
C ASP A 92 20.12 -30.99 25.92
N LEU A 93 21.19 -30.26 25.59
CA LEU A 93 22.45 -30.31 26.32
C LEU A 93 22.32 -29.80 27.77
N ALA A 94 21.63 -28.66 27.97
CA ALA A 94 21.41 -28.10 29.30
C ALA A 94 20.57 -29.02 30.19
N VAL A 95 19.54 -29.66 29.64
CA VAL A 95 18.70 -30.63 30.37
C VAL A 95 19.47 -31.92 30.66
N GLY A 96 20.29 -32.40 29.71
CA GLY A 96 21.14 -33.57 29.89
C GLY A 96 22.19 -33.41 30.99
N GLU A 97 22.81 -32.22 31.10
CA GLU A 97 23.78 -31.92 32.14
C GLU A 97 23.10 -31.79 33.53
N ALA A 98 21.89 -31.24 33.59
CA ALA A 98 21.13 -31.10 34.84
C ALA A 98 20.59 -32.43 35.42
N LEU A 99 20.33 -33.44 34.57
CA LEU A 99 19.83 -34.76 34.97
C LEU A 99 20.94 -35.84 35.04
N GLY A 100 22.16 -35.50 34.63
CA GLY A 100 23.28 -36.42 34.46
C GLY A 100 24.20 -36.61 35.67
N ASP A 101 23.94 -35.96 36.81
CA ASP A 101 24.61 -36.29 38.07
C ASP A 101 23.70 -37.21 38.93
N PRO A 102 23.76 -38.54 38.76
CA PRO A 102 23.05 -39.48 39.62
C PRO A 102 23.56 -39.48 41.08
N GLY A 103 24.52 -38.61 41.44
CA GLY A 103 25.12 -38.51 42.77
C GLY A 103 24.42 -37.55 43.75
N PHE A 104 23.62 -36.58 43.30
CA PHE A 104 22.89 -35.68 44.21
C PHE A 104 21.49 -36.20 44.50
N GLY A 105 21.44 -37.20 45.39
CA GLY A 105 20.21 -37.66 46.02
C GLY A 105 19.51 -36.52 46.75
N LEU A 106 18.52 -35.89 46.10
CA LEU A 106 17.47 -35.14 46.75
C LEU A 106 16.57 -36.13 47.50
N GLY A 107 17.09 -36.58 48.65
CA GLY A 107 16.28 -37.22 49.66
C GLY A 107 15.12 -36.32 50.05
N GLY A 108 13.91 -36.82 49.81
CA GLY A 108 12.75 -36.56 50.65
C GLY A 108 12.37 -35.09 50.87
N LEU A 109 11.74 -34.46 49.89
CA LEU A 109 10.66 -33.53 50.19
C LEU A 109 9.36 -34.10 49.64
N ARG A 110 8.90 -35.12 50.36
CA ARG A 110 7.52 -35.59 50.37
C ARG A 110 6.66 -34.44 50.90
N TYR A 111 6.18 -33.57 50.00
CA TYR A 111 5.14 -32.62 50.35
C TYR A 111 3.88 -33.43 50.63
N GLU A 112 3.51 -33.48 51.91
CA GLU A 112 2.24 -34.03 52.36
C GLU A 112 1.07 -33.31 51.71
N ASP A 113 0.05 -34.12 51.44
CA ASP A 113 -1.28 -33.76 51.00
C ASP A 113 -1.89 -32.59 51.78
N GLY A 114 -1.87 -31.41 51.15
CA GLY A 114 -2.76 -30.31 51.49
C GLY A 114 -4.02 -30.40 50.63
N ALA A 115 -4.99 -31.21 51.06
CA ALA A 115 -6.33 -31.22 50.50
C ALA A 115 -6.96 -29.81 50.56
N GLY A 116 -6.96 -29.10 49.43
CA GLY A 116 -7.46 -27.74 49.33
C GLY A 116 -8.34 -27.55 48.11
N ARG A 117 -9.64 -27.67 48.32
CA ARG A 117 -10.73 -27.28 47.41
C ARG A 117 -10.46 -25.96 46.66
N GLY A 118 -10.61 -26.02 45.34
CA GLY A 118 -10.86 -24.87 44.46
C GLY A 118 -10.72 -25.36 43.02
N GLY A 119 -11.77 -25.62 42.23
CA GLY A 119 -12.91 -24.74 42.02
C GLY A 119 -12.49 -23.61 41.09
N GLY A 120 -12.28 -23.86 39.80
CA GLY A 120 -11.85 -22.80 38.89
C GLY A 120 -11.60 -23.22 37.45
N LEU A 121 -12.68 -23.21 36.65
CA LEU A 121 -12.69 -22.76 35.25
C LEU A 121 -11.75 -23.49 34.26
N ARG A 122 -12.24 -24.63 33.75
CA ARG A 122 -11.99 -25.03 32.36
C ARG A 122 -12.44 -23.89 31.43
N ARG A 123 -11.49 -23.20 30.80
CA ARG A 123 -11.72 -22.59 29.49
C ARG A 123 -11.16 -23.55 28.46
N ASP A 124 -12.07 -24.33 27.89
CA ASP A 124 -11.87 -25.03 26.63
C ASP A 124 -11.73 -23.95 25.54
N TYR A 125 -10.51 -23.70 25.08
CA TYR A 125 -10.29 -23.13 23.76
C TYR A 125 -9.94 -24.29 22.83
N GLY A 126 -10.98 -24.86 22.22
CA GLY A 126 -10.83 -25.74 21.08
C GLY A 126 -10.21 -24.95 19.94
N LEU A 127 -8.95 -25.25 19.64
CA LEU A 127 -8.25 -24.85 18.42
C LEU A 127 -8.09 -26.12 17.58
N ASP A 128 -9.24 -26.68 17.18
CA ASP A 128 -9.32 -27.68 16.14
C ASP A 128 -9.46 -26.96 14.80
N GLY A 129 -8.66 -27.40 13.84
CA GLY A 129 -8.90 -27.16 12.42
C GLY A 129 -8.02 -26.08 11.81
N LEU A 130 -6.86 -26.51 11.30
CA LEU A 130 -6.47 -26.34 9.89
C LEU A 130 -5.18 -27.13 9.65
N GLU A 131 -5.33 -28.46 9.58
CA GLU A 131 -4.40 -29.32 8.85
C GLU A 131 -4.49 -28.95 7.36
N SER A 132 -3.70 -27.98 6.93
CA SER A 132 -3.35 -27.83 5.52
C SER A 132 -2.09 -28.63 5.26
N GLY A 133 -2.26 -29.83 4.69
CA GLY A 133 -1.18 -30.71 4.28
C GLY A 133 -0.24 -30.01 3.29
N ARG A 134 0.99 -29.74 3.72
CA ARG A 134 2.11 -29.47 2.82
C ARG A 134 2.85 -30.78 2.56
N ARG A 135 2.62 -31.33 1.37
CA ARG A 135 3.43 -32.39 0.77
C ARG A 135 4.87 -31.90 0.64
N THR A 136 5.77 -32.42 1.47
CA THR A 136 7.21 -32.34 1.28
C THR A 136 7.63 -33.31 0.18
N GLY A 137 7.79 -32.79 -1.04
CA GLY A 137 8.49 -33.49 -2.11
C GLY A 137 9.99 -33.39 -1.86
N GLY A 138 10.61 -34.51 -1.48
CA GLY A 138 12.06 -34.62 -1.33
C GLY A 138 12.75 -34.56 -2.69
N TYR A 139 13.65 -33.61 -2.86
CA TYR A 139 14.67 -33.63 -3.89
C TYR A 139 16.02 -33.79 -3.19
N SER A 140 16.54 -35.02 -3.22
CA SER A 140 17.91 -35.32 -2.85
C SER A 140 18.85 -34.79 -3.92
N GLN A 141 19.59 -33.72 -3.61
CA GLN A 141 20.81 -33.36 -4.35
C GLN A 141 22.01 -33.74 -3.50
N SER A 142 22.67 -34.82 -3.92
CA SER A 142 24.02 -35.20 -3.50
C SER A 142 25.01 -34.12 -3.96
N VAL A 143 25.51 -33.32 -3.03
CA VAL A 143 26.67 -32.45 -3.26
C VAL A 143 27.90 -33.22 -2.84
N SER A 144 28.74 -33.50 -3.82
CA SER A 144 30.04 -34.15 -3.68
C SER A 144 30.98 -33.30 -2.83
N GLU A 145 31.51 -33.92 -1.78
CA GLU A 145 32.68 -33.45 -1.03
C GLU A 145 33.92 -33.55 -1.93
N ASP A 146 34.64 -32.45 -2.11
CA ASP A 146 36.06 -32.47 -2.42
C ASP A 146 36.67 -31.11 -2.09
N GLY A 147 37.71 -31.10 -1.24
CA GLY A 147 38.55 -29.91 -1.07
C GLY A 147 39.15 -29.69 0.31
N ARG A 148 40.18 -30.47 0.61
CA ARG A 148 41.10 -30.29 1.75
C ARG A 148 41.74 -28.90 1.77
N GLY A 149 41.82 -28.29 2.95
CA GLY A 149 42.65 -27.11 3.22
C GLY A 149 42.78 -26.85 4.72
N THR A 150 43.87 -27.34 5.31
CA THR A 150 44.26 -27.14 6.72
C THR A 150 44.87 -25.76 6.98
N PRO A 151 45.02 -25.35 8.25
CA PRO A 151 44.97 -23.95 8.67
C PRO A 151 46.35 -23.30 8.83
N SER A 152 46.39 -21.97 8.77
CA SER A 152 47.53 -21.17 9.23
C SER A 152 47.06 -20.03 10.14
N GLU A 153 47.20 -20.31 11.43
CA GLU A 153 47.79 -19.49 12.49
C GLU A 153 48.26 -18.06 12.17
N ALA A 154 47.83 -17.14 13.04
CA ALA A 154 48.53 -15.96 13.59
C ALA A 154 47.80 -14.62 13.37
N GLY A 155 47.33 -14.02 14.47
CA GLY A 155 46.84 -12.63 14.42
C GLY A 155 46.05 -12.17 15.63
N ARG A 156 46.63 -12.28 16.84
CA ARG A 156 46.12 -11.58 18.03
C ARG A 156 46.13 -10.07 17.79
N ARG A 157 44.99 -9.39 18.00
CA ARG A 157 44.92 -8.02 18.56
C ARG A 157 43.52 -7.77 19.14
N SER A 158 43.53 -7.50 20.44
CA SER A 158 42.41 -7.21 21.34
C SER A 158 41.78 -5.82 21.09
N PRO A 159 40.64 -5.50 21.75
CA PRO A 159 39.64 -4.53 21.31
C PRO A 159 39.76 -3.18 22.02
N ALA A 160 39.31 -2.10 21.38
CA ALA A 160 38.96 -0.85 22.04
C ALA A 160 38.05 -0.02 21.14
N ALA A 161 36.77 0.12 21.53
CA ALA A 161 36.00 1.37 21.42
C ALA A 161 34.54 1.09 21.81
N TRP A 162 34.29 1.14 23.12
CA TRP A 162 32.96 1.40 23.64
C TRP A 162 32.71 2.92 23.54
N THR A 163 31.84 3.32 22.61
CA THR A 163 31.08 4.57 22.66
C THR A 163 29.66 4.23 22.25
N ARG A 164 28.76 3.96 23.20
CA ARG A 164 27.93 4.96 23.90
C ARG A 164 27.19 5.86 22.90
N TRP A 165 26.09 5.35 22.34
CA TRP A 165 24.97 6.15 21.87
C TRP A 165 23.68 5.57 22.44
N ALA A 166 23.16 6.27 23.45
CA ALA A 166 21.78 6.15 23.86
C ALA A 166 20.91 6.75 22.73
N GLY A 167 19.95 5.98 22.23
CA GLY A 167 19.11 6.39 21.11
C GLY A 167 17.77 5.68 21.14
N ARG A 168 16.95 6.02 22.15
CA ARG A 168 15.47 6.11 22.10
C ARG A 168 14.81 5.27 21.00
N MET A 169 14.28 4.10 21.39
CA MET A 169 13.37 3.30 20.57
C MET A 169 12.23 4.18 20.03
N ARG A 170 12.32 4.56 18.75
CA ARG A 170 11.17 4.96 17.94
C ARG A 170 10.54 3.67 17.41
N ARG A 171 9.27 3.45 17.77
CA ARG A 171 8.42 2.44 17.15
C ARG A 171 8.36 2.70 15.64
N PRO A 172 8.49 1.69 14.77
CA PRO A 172 8.22 1.86 13.36
C PRO A 172 6.71 2.11 13.19
N GLY A 173 6.37 3.30 12.68
CA GLY A 173 5.02 3.67 12.27
C GLY A 173 4.58 2.83 11.07
N GLY A 174 3.33 2.38 11.09
CA GLY A 174 2.73 1.64 10.00
C GLY A 174 2.66 2.50 8.74
N HIS A 175 3.37 2.09 7.69
CA HIS A 175 3.16 2.60 6.36
C HIS A 175 1.79 2.12 5.86
N ILE A 176 0.83 3.04 5.78
CA ILE A 176 -0.45 2.82 5.12
C ILE A 176 -0.16 2.47 3.66
N HIS A 177 -0.65 1.32 3.21
CA HIS A 177 -0.48 0.84 1.84
C HIS A 177 -1.27 1.72 0.85
N LYS A 178 -0.56 2.67 0.23
CA LYS A 178 -0.97 3.47 -0.92
C LYS A 178 -1.22 2.56 -2.14
N ARG A 179 -2.46 2.34 -2.61
CA ARG A 179 -2.74 1.77 -3.96
C ARG A 179 -4.03 2.30 -4.61
N ARG A 180 -3.84 2.85 -5.82
CA ARG A 180 -4.72 2.91 -7.02
C ARG A 180 -5.89 3.91 -7.08
N ALA A 181 -5.71 4.96 -7.89
CA ALA A 181 -6.79 5.72 -8.54
C ALA A 181 -6.56 6.08 -10.04
N ALA A 182 -5.48 5.59 -10.70
CA ALA A 182 -5.04 6.17 -11.99
C ALA A 182 -5.44 5.43 -13.30
N SER A 183 -6.18 4.31 -13.30
CA SER A 183 -6.32 3.46 -14.51
C SER A 183 -7.55 3.70 -15.41
N ALA A 184 -8.42 4.66 -15.12
CA ALA A 184 -9.71 4.80 -15.83
C ALA A 184 -9.66 5.62 -17.14
N ALA A 185 -8.65 6.48 -17.34
CA ALA A 185 -8.67 7.45 -18.46
C ALA A 185 -8.17 6.89 -19.81
N VAL A 186 -7.33 5.86 -19.83
CA VAL A 186 -6.60 5.43 -21.04
C VAL A 186 -7.45 4.57 -22.01
N HIS A 187 -8.47 3.87 -21.52
CA HIS A 187 -9.31 3.01 -22.37
C HIS A 187 -10.38 3.75 -23.20
N ALA A 188 -10.72 5.01 -22.86
CA ALA A 188 -11.74 5.76 -23.57
C ALA A 188 -11.26 6.34 -24.91
N ALA A 189 -9.97 6.66 -25.04
CA ALA A 189 -9.42 7.30 -26.25
C ALA A 189 -9.17 6.32 -27.39
N THR A 190 -8.87 5.05 -27.11
CA THR A 190 -8.59 4.03 -28.14
C THR A 190 -9.85 3.57 -28.88
N ALA A 191 -11.03 3.67 -28.27
CA ALA A 191 -12.30 3.31 -28.92
C ALA A 191 -12.77 4.32 -29.99
N ALA A 192 -12.36 5.59 -29.90
CA ALA A 192 -12.79 6.63 -30.83
C ALA A 192 -12.02 6.60 -32.18
N VAL A 193 -10.75 6.15 -32.17
CA VAL A 193 -9.91 6.09 -33.37
C VAL A 193 -10.25 4.87 -34.25
N ALA A 194 -10.79 3.80 -33.66
CA ALA A 194 -11.22 2.62 -34.42
C ALA A 194 -12.52 2.82 -35.23
N ALA A 195 -13.25 3.93 -35.02
CA ALA A 195 -14.54 4.17 -35.66
C ALA A 195 -14.47 4.99 -36.98
N MET A 196 -13.27 5.29 -37.49
CA MET A 196 -13.09 6.18 -38.65
C MET A 196 -12.61 5.51 -39.94
N ASP A 197 -12.59 4.17 -40.04
CA ASP A 197 -12.02 3.48 -41.22
C ASP A 197 -12.87 2.32 -41.77
N GLU A 198 -14.20 2.39 -41.67
CA GLU A 198 -15.10 1.46 -42.38
C GLU A 198 -16.34 2.19 -42.94
N ASP A 199 -16.19 2.80 -44.11
CA ASP A 199 -17.31 3.22 -44.98
C ASP A 199 -17.26 2.41 -46.27
N GLU A 200 -17.84 1.20 -46.26
CA GLU A 200 -18.41 0.58 -47.46
C GLU A 200 -19.37 -0.58 -47.07
N GLY A 201 -20.67 -0.26 -47.07
CA GLY A 201 -21.75 -1.17 -47.48
C GLY A 201 -22.01 -2.44 -46.65
N ALA A 202 -22.84 -2.34 -45.62
CA ALA A 202 -23.68 -3.47 -45.21
C ALA A 202 -25.00 -2.99 -44.60
N ASP A 203 -26.08 -3.37 -45.27
CA ASP A 203 -27.46 -3.15 -44.86
C ASP A 203 -27.79 -3.77 -43.50
N ALA A 204 -28.53 -2.98 -42.71
CA ALA A 204 -29.66 -3.41 -41.89
C ALA A 204 -29.49 -4.68 -41.02
N PHE A 205 -28.80 -4.57 -39.89
CA PHE A 205 -29.07 -5.44 -38.73
C PHE A 205 -29.21 -4.61 -37.46
N GLY A 206 -30.37 -4.76 -36.81
CA GLY A 206 -30.82 -3.94 -35.69
C GLY A 206 -29.87 -3.98 -34.50
N THR A 207 -29.52 -2.79 -34.01
CA THR A 207 -28.84 -2.56 -32.74
C THR A 207 -29.68 -3.16 -31.60
N PRO A 208 -29.20 -4.17 -30.85
CA PRO A 208 -29.91 -4.63 -29.67
C PRO A 208 -29.88 -3.52 -28.62
N ALA A 209 -31.07 -3.13 -28.15
CA ALA A 209 -31.24 -2.17 -27.08
C ALA A 209 -30.37 -2.56 -25.87
N ALA A 210 -29.43 -1.68 -25.52
CA ALA A 210 -28.64 -1.84 -24.31
C ALA A 210 -29.59 -1.92 -23.10
N PRO A 211 -29.43 -2.92 -22.22
CA PRO A 211 -30.28 -3.07 -21.05
C PRO A 211 -30.09 -1.83 -20.16
N GLN A 212 -31.17 -1.09 -19.97
CA GLN A 212 -31.27 0.01 -19.02
C GLN A 212 -31.00 -0.56 -17.62
N GLY A 213 -29.76 -0.43 -17.17
CA GLY A 213 -29.34 -0.79 -15.82
C GLY A 213 -30.16 0.00 -14.82
N LEU A 214 -30.88 -0.73 -13.97
CA LEU A 214 -31.60 -0.22 -12.81
C LEU A 214 -30.67 0.67 -11.98
N ALA A 215 -30.88 1.98 -12.06
CA ALA A 215 -30.26 2.96 -11.18
C ALA A 215 -30.63 2.61 -9.74
N MET A 216 -29.67 2.11 -8.96
CA MET A 216 -29.86 1.81 -7.54
C MET A 216 -30.22 3.12 -6.81
N PRO A 217 -31.45 3.24 -6.26
CA PRO A 217 -31.85 4.39 -5.49
C PRO A 217 -31.17 4.32 -4.12
N GLY A 218 -30.11 5.09 -3.93
CA GLY A 218 -29.39 5.11 -2.65
C GLY A 218 -27.93 5.49 -2.71
N ALA A 219 -27.38 5.80 -3.90
CA ALA A 219 -26.08 6.46 -3.97
C ALA A 219 -26.22 7.83 -3.28
N TYR A 220 -25.68 7.94 -2.07
CA TYR A 220 -25.58 9.17 -1.29
C TYR A 220 -24.65 10.15 -2.02
N SER A 221 -25.10 10.67 -3.17
CA SER A 221 -24.46 11.79 -3.84
C SER A 221 -24.62 12.97 -2.91
N THR A 222 -23.57 13.24 -2.14
CA THR A 222 -23.50 14.39 -1.26
C THR A 222 -23.72 15.63 -2.10
N PRO A 223 -24.62 16.54 -1.70
CA PRO A 223 -24.95 17.70 -2.51
C PRO A 223 -23.68 18.51 -2.74
N PHE A 224 -23.24 18.52 -4.00
CA PHE A 224 -22.12 19.29 -4.51
C PHE A 224 -22.28 20.75 -4.08
N ILE A 225 -21.25 21.37 -3.49
CA ILE A 225 -21.28 22.82 -3.25
C ILE A 225 -21.11 23.47 -4.61
N PRO A 226 -22.11 24.21 -5.12
CA PRO A 226 -21.96 24.89 -6.39
C PRO A 226 -20.79 25.88 -6.29
N GLY A 227 -19.80 25.74 -7.18
CA GLY A 227 -18.66 26.66 -7.29
C GLY A 227 -17.41 26.26 -6.50
N LEU A 228 -17.37 25.11 -5.82
CA LEU A 228 -16.13 24.54 -5.31
C LEU A 228 -15.69 23.38 -6.20
N GLU A 229 -14.43 23.42 -6.62
CA GLU A 229 -13.78 22.35 -7.35
C GLU A 229 -13.44 21.20 -6.39
N GLN A 230 -13.30 19.99 -6.94
CA GLN A 230 -12.97 18.81 -6.16
C GLN A 230 -11.55 18.88 -5.56
N ALA A 231 -10.61 19.42 -6.32
CA ALA A 231 -9.21 19.56 -5.94
C ALA A 231 -8.70 20.92 -6.41
N ALA A 232 -7.88 21.59 -5.61
CA ALA A 232 -7.25 22.86 -5.97
C ALA A 232 -5.83 22.97 -5.39
N GLU A 233 -4.97 23.77 -5.99
CA GLU A 233 -3.60 24.03 -5.49
C GLU A 233 -3.57 24.82 -4.18
N GLN A 234 -4.66 25.54 -3.88
CA GLN A 234 -4.83 26.36 -2.68
C GLN A 234 -6.18 26.07 -2.04
N PRO A 235 -6.33 26.29 -0.72
CA PRO A 235 -7.63 26.16 -0.06
C PRO A 235 -8.63 27.13 -0.70
N GLN A 236 -9.75 26.60 -1.21
CA GLN A 236 -10.71 27.35 -2.02
C GLN A 236 -11.66 28.16 -1.15
N ALA A 237 -11.96 27.66 0.05
CA ALA A 237 -12.86 28.31 0.98
C ALA A 237 -12.10 28.96 2.16
N PRO A 238 -12.54 30.13 2.65
CA PRO A 238 -12.02 30.69 3.89
C PRO A 238 -12.33 29.75 5.05
N GLY A 239 -11.29 29.05 5.50
CA GLY A 239 -11.37 28.06 6.57
C GLY A 239 -10.46 28.40 7.74
N ARG A 240 -10.61 27.64 8.81
CA ARG A 240 -9.66 27.60 9.93
C ARG A 240 -9.04 26.22 9.97
N LEU A 241 -7.73 26.14 10.16
CA LEU A 241 -7.05 24.87 10.39
C LEU A 241 -7.66 24.14 11.58
N LEU A 242 -7.78 22.82 11.45
CA LEU A 242 -8.27 21.96 12.52
C LEU A 242 -7.30 22.01 13.70
N SER A 243 -7.82 22.33 14.88
CA SER A 243 -7.05 22.29 16.13
C SER A 243 -7.43 21.08 16.98
N ALA A 244 -6.57 20.68 17.92
CA ALA A 244 -6.86 19.56 18.82
C ALA A 244 -8.14 19.78 19.66
N GLN A 245 -8.53 21.04 19.91
CA GLN A 245 -9.74 21.39 20.64
C GLN A 245 -11.02 21.15 19.82
N ASP A 246 -10.90 21.08 18.49
CA ASP A 246 -12.02 20.85 17.59
C ASP A 246 -12.35 19.37 17.42
N ILE A 247 -11.49 18.46 17.90
CA ILE A 247 -11.70 17.02 17.83
C ILE A 247 -12.82 16.63 18.79
N GLY A 248 -14.02 16.49 18.24
CA GLY A 248 -15.22 16.12 18.96
C GLY A 248 -16.33 15.64 18.02
N PRO A 249 -17.48 15.22 18.57
CA PRO A 249 -18.60 14.74 17.76
C PRO A 249 -19.17 15.82 16.82
N GLY A 250 -18.90 17.11 17.10
CA GLY A 250 -19.31 18.23 16.24
C GLY A 250 -18.57 18.32 14.91
N LEU A 251 -17.55 17.48 14.67
CA LEU A 251 -16.90 17.33 13.36
C LEU A 251 -17.74 16.51 12.38
N ILE A 252 -18.62 15.64 12.86
CA ILE A 252 -19.43 14.77 12.00
C ILE A 252 -20.37 15.63 11.15
N GLY A 253 -20.37 15.39 9.84
CA GLY A 253 -21.12 16.16 8.84
C GLY A 253 -20.48 17.51 8.48
N ARG A 254 -19.33 17.87 9.06
CA ARG A 254 -18.60 19.05 8.62
C ARG A 254 -17.84 18.77 7.33
N ARG A 255 -17.74 19.81 6.51
CA ARG A 255 -16.94 19.83 5.30
C ARG A 255 -15.59 20.46 5.59
N ALA A 256 -14.56 19.90 5.01
CA ALA A 256 -13.19 20.33 5.17
C ALA A 256 -12.43 20.20 3.85
N GLU A 257 -11.30 20.85 3.77
CA GLU A 257 -10.33 20.67 2.71
C GLU A 257 -9.12 19.94 3.31
N LEU A 258 -8.72 18.84 2.69
CA LEU A 258 -7.58 18.01 3.08
C LEU A 258 -6.43 18.25 2.11
N TYR A 259 -5.30 18.71 2.62
CA TYR A 259 -4.08 18.86 1.84
C TYR A 259 -3.36 17.53 1.70
N TRP A 260 -3.01 17.17 0.46
CA TRP A 260 -2.25 15.96 0.16
C TRP A 260 -0.83 16.31 -0.33
N PRO A 261 0.23 15.93 0.41
CA PRO A 261 1.59 16.38 0.12
C PRO A 261 2.20 15.74 -1.13
N ASP A 262 1.72 14.55 -1.54
CA ASP A 262 2.30 13.83 -2.69
C ASP A 262 2.04 14.59 -4.02
N ASN A 263 0.95 15.35 -4.11
CA ASN A 263 0.57 16.11 -5.31
C ASN A 263 0.34 17.60 -5.07
N ASN A 264 0.50 18.09 -3.84
CA ASN A 264 0.34 19.49 -3.46
C ASN A 264 -1.07 20.04 -3.79
N LEU A 265 -2.11 19.21 -3.61
CA LEU A 265 -3.51 19.59 -3.85
C LEU A 265 -4.34 19.50 -2.56
N TRP A 266 -5.35 20.37 -2.47
CA TRP A 266 -6.38 20.41 -1.45
C TRP A 266 -7.65 19.76 -1.97
N TYR A 267 -8.11 18.71 -1.30
CA TYR A 267 -9.30 17.94 -1.66
C TYR A 267 -10.49 18.30 -0.79
N LEU A 268 -11.65 18.50 -1.41
CA LEU A 268 -12.90 18.69 -0.69
C LEU A 268 -13.39 17.36 -0.10
N ILE A 269 -13.55 17.30 1.21
CA ILE A 269 -13.96 16.10 1.95
C ILE A 269 -15.12 16.41 2.91
N GLU A 270 -15.92 15.39 3.21
CA GLU A 270 -16.95 15.41 4.25
C GLU A 270 -16.61 14.39 5.35
N ILE A 271 -16.59 14.84 6.60
CA ILE A 271 -16.30 13.96 7.75
C ILE A 271 -17.58 13.18 8.07
N ARG A 272 -17.59 11.87 7.83
CA ARG A 272 -18.76 11.00 8.04
C ARG A 272 -18.85 10.45 9.45
N ALA A 273 -17.73 10.05 10.03
CA ALA A 273 -17.67 9.50 11.37
C ALA A 273 -16.37 9.88 12.07
N VAL A 274 -16.38 9.96 13.39
CA VAL A 274 -15.21 10.26 14.21
C VAL A 274 -15.14 9.26 15.36
N ASN A 275 -14.03 8.55 15.47
CA ASN A 275 -13.71 7.67 16.59
C ASN A 275 -12.81 8.40 17.58
N LEU A 276 -13.39 8.89 18.68
CA LEU A 276 -12.66 9.67 19.69
C LEU A 276 -11.63 8.84 20.48
N GLY A 277 -11.82 7.52 20.56
CA GLY A 277 -10.90 6.63 21.28
C GLY A 277 -9.61 6.40 20.51
N ALA A 278 -9.75 6.10 19.21
CA ALA A 278 -8.61 5.92 18.31
C ALA A 278 -8.07 7.25 17.74
N ARG A 279 -8.83 8.34 17.91
CA ARG A 279 -8.59 9.64 17.27
C ARG A 279 -8.49 9.56 15.75
N THR A 280 -9.27 8.67 15.15
CA THR A 280 -9.41 8.53 13.70
C THR A 280 -10.75 9.08 13.22
N ALA A 281 -10.82 9.51 11.96
CA ALA A 281 -12.04 9.94 11.31
C ALA A 281 -12.23 9.23 9.97
N SER A 282 -13.46 8.84 9.66
CA SER A 282 -13.85 8.37 8.34
C SER A 282 -14.32 9.57 7.51
N ILE A 283 -13.64 9.80 6.40
CA ILE A 283 -13.94 10.89 5.47
C ILE A 283 -14.51 10.33 4.17
N LEU A 284 -15.32 11.14 3.49
CA LEU A 284 -15.88 10.85 2.18
C LEU A 284 -15.42 11.93 1.20
N TYR A 285 -14.74 11.52 0.15
CA TYR A 285 -14.39 12.38 -0.98
C TYR A 285 -15.61 12.69 -1.84
N THR A 286 -15.54 13.73 -2.66
CA THR A 286 -16.60 14.01 -3.67
C THR A 286 -16.73 12.92 -4.73
N THR A 287 -15.69 12.08 -4.94
CA THR A 287 -15.78 10.86 -5.77
C THR A 287 -16.70 9.80 -5.18
N GLY A 288 -17.00 9.87 -3.89
CA GLY A 288 -17.69 8.81 -3.15
C GLY A 288 -16.75 7.80 -2.50
N GLU A 289 -15.44 7.94 -2.64
CA GLU A 289 -14.46 7.11 -1.95
C GLU A 289 -14.41 7.45 -0.46
N VAL A 290 -14.28 6.42 0.36
CA VAL A 290 -14.19 6.53 1.83
C VAL A 290 -12.80 6.17 2.27
N GLU A 291 -12.21 7.00 3.13
CA GLU A 291 -10.88 6.78 3.71
C GLU A 291 -10.90 7.05 5.22
N GLU A 292 -9.99 6.40 5.95
CA GLU A 292 -9.77 6.66 7.37
C GLU A 292 -8.51 7.51 7.57
N LEU A 293 -8.64 8.60 8.33
CA LEU A 293 -7.55 9.51 8.66
C LEU A 293 -7.23 9.49 10.15
N ASP A 294 -5.94 9.63 10.48
CA ASP A 294 -5.47 9.90 11.85
C ASP A 294 -5.54 11.41 12.15
N LEU A 295 -6.42 11.81 13.06
CA LEU A 295 -6.62 13.23 13.38
C LEU A 295 -5.43 13.85 14.12
N ASP A 296 -4.62 13.05 14.83
CA ASP A 296 -3.45 13.56 15.54
C ASP A 296 -2.34 13.97 14.58
N GLU A 297 -2.10 13.15 13.56
CA GLU A 297 -1.13 13.45 12.51
C GLU A 297 -1.57 14.67 11.71
N ILE A 298 -2.83 14.68 11.28
CA ILE A 298 -3.40 15.77 10.48
C ILE A 298 -3.38 17.12 11.22
N VAL A 299 -3.71 17.15 12.52
CA VAL A 299 -3.63 18.39 13.33
C VAL A 299 -2.19 18.84 13.52
N LYS A 300 -1.26 17.90 13.71
CA LYS A 300 0.16 18.21 13.90
C LYS A 300 0.79 18.79 12.64
N GLU A 301 0.39 18.28 11.47
CA GLU A 301 0.88 18.75 10.17
C GLU A 301 0.15 20.00 9.68
N GLY A 302 -1.08 20.24 10.16
CA GLY A 302 -1.91 21.36 9.72
C GLY A 302 -2.50 21.12 8.32
N HIS A 303 -2.71 19.86 7.94
CA HIS A 303 -3.15 19.46 6.61
C HIS A 303 -4.68 19.43 6.42
N LEU A 304 -5.46 19.92 7.39
CA LEU A 304 -6.92 19.95 7.28
C LEU A 304 -7.46 21.32 7.67
N SER A 305 -8.16 21.94 6.72
CA SER A 305 -8.83 23.23 6.87
C SER A 305 -10.34 23.01 6.97
N LEU A 306 -10.94 23.39 8.10
CA LEU A 306 -12.39 23.34 8.26
C LEU A 306 -13.02 24.50 7.51
N ILE A 307 -13.90 24.19 6.56
CA ILE A 307 -14.68 25.20 5.85
C ILE A 307 -15.64 25.82 6.85
N SER A 308 -15.53 27.14 7.06
CA SER A 308 -16.47 27.84 7.90
C SER A 308 -17.84 27.76 7.21
N THR A 309 -18.71 26.88 7.71
CA THR A 309 -20.15 26.99 7.47
C THR A 309 -20.64 28.18 8.27
N SER A 310 -20.21 29.36 7.84
CA SER A 310 -20.76 30.64 8.26
C SER A 310 -22.26 30.45 8.14
N ARG A 311 -22.95 30.40 9.29
CA ARG A 311 -24.38 30.12 9.38
C ARG A 311 -25.11 31.12 8.49
N LEU A 312 -25.27 30.78 7.22
CA LEU A 312 -26.17 31.44 6.29
C LEU A 312 -27.56 31.13 6.82
N GLY A 313 -28.07 31.99 7.71
CA GLY A 313 -29.49 32.00 8.06
C GLY A 313 -29.91 31.43 9.43
N ALA A 314 -29.12 31.57 10.49
CA ALA A 314 -29.68 31.50 11.86
C ALA A 314 -30.04 32.92 12.37
N ARG A 315 -30.87 33.62 11.61
CA ARG A 315 -31.70 34.75 12.07
C ARG A 315 -33.15 34.34 11.81
N ALA A 316 -33.73 33.64 12.78
CA ALA A 316 -35.17 33.54 12.96
C ALA A 316 -35.54 34.43 14.15
#